data_AF-A0A2N2N9Z0-F1
#
_entry.id   AF-A0A2N2N9Z0-F1
#
_cell.length_a   1.000
_cell.length_b   1.000
_cell.length_c   1.000
_cell.angle_alpha   90.00
_cell.angle_beta   90.00
_cell.angle_gamma   90.00
#
_symmetry.space_group_name_H-M   'P 1'
#
loop_
_entity.id
_entity.type
_entity.pdbx_description
1 polymer ?
#
loop_
_entity_poly.entity_id
_entity_poly.type
_entity_poly.pdbx_seq_one_letter_code
_entity_poly.pdbx_strand_id
1 'polypeptide(L)'
;MKLTDLAFTPSELILLNGDKFAPEVESNGHQLLCSDGMVNGHYLAVMMTAAAILANEEEGALVVELREQKKKLFSSASTTRVFIRPVGQPPSWNGYTLESAILFSAGQFFAVQGDYSVRSVVYSILMEDRKYPWQKIIEFVEWGLATSNWLMPVEGDAAKAFQTPFICPDKVQELAFAQPLGPVKQLFTTCKKITPELWQQLLAEIDLALKERQNK
;
A
#
# COMPACT_ATOMS: atom_id res chain seq x y z
N MET A 1 15.63 -11.81 10.86
CA MET A 1 14.17 -12.03 10.73
C MET A 1 13.77 -11.39 9.43
N LYS A 2 13.21 -12.16 8.51
CA LYS A 2 12.67 -11.65 7.25
C LYS A 2 11.30 -11.03 7.48
N LEU A 3 10.83 -10.21 6.55
CA LEU A 3 9.48 -9.65 6.63
C LEU A 3 8.43 -10.75 6.48
N THR A 4 8.74 -11.81 5.73
CA THR A 4 7.88 -12.98 5.55
C THR A 4 7.75 -13.87 6.79
N ASP A 5 8.58 -13.66 7.82
CA ASP A 5 8.49 -14.40 9.09
C ASP A 5 7.42 -13.79 10.03
N LEU A 6 6.89 -12.61 9.69
CA LEU A 6 5.84 -11.93 10.44
C LEU A 6 4.46 -12.52 10.11
N ALA A 7 3.52 -12.41 11.06
CA ALA A 7 2.16 -12.92 10.87
C ALA A 7 1.36 -12.07 9.89
N PHE A 8 1.67 -10.78 9.80
CA PHE A 8 1.04 -9.81 8.91
C PHE A 8 2.10 -9.19 8.00
N THR A 9 1.75 -8.91 6.75
CA THR A 9 2.63 -8.19 5.84
C THR A 9 2.80 -6.73 6.27
N PRO A 10 3.81 -6.01 5.73
CA PRO A 10 4.02 -4.61 6.08
C PRO A 10 2.81 -3.70 5.86
N SER A 11 2.07 -3.86 4.75
CA SER A 11 0.85 -3.09 4.51
C SER A 11 -0.29 -3.42 5.49
N GLU A 12 -0.44 -4.69 5.86
CA GLU A 12 -1.40 -5.16 6.86
C GLU A 12 -1.06 -4.64 8.26
N LEU A 13 0.21 -4.70 8.68
CA LEU A 13 0.66 -4.15 9.96
C LEU A 13 0.40 -2.65 10.07
N ILE A 14 0.59 -1.92 8.98
CA ILE A 14 0.29 -0.49 8.92
C ILE A 14 -1.20 -0.23 9.11
N LEU A 15 -2.07 -0.99 8.43
CA LEU A 15 -3.52 -0.86 8.58
C LEU A 15 -3.96 -1.15 10.02
N LEU A 16 -3.49 -2.27 10.58
CA LEU A 16 -3.85 -2.70 11.94
C LEU A 16 -3.31 -1.76 13.03
N ASN A 17 -2.25 -0.99 12.75
CA ASN A 17 -1.65 0.00 13.64
C ASN A 17 -1.74 1.42 13.05
N GLY A 18 -2.85 1.77 12.39
CA GLY A 18 -2.97 3.00 11.61
C GLY A 18 -2.65 4.29 12.36
N ASP A 19 -2.93 4.35 13.67
CA ASP A 19 -2.59 5.46 14.57
C ASP A 19 -1.09 5.70 14.71
N LYS A 20 -0.25 4.68 14.47
CA LYS A 20 1.22 4.80 14.50
C LYS A 20 1.82 5.23 13.17
N PHE A 21 1.06 5.18 12.08
CA PHE A 21 1.55 5.39 10.73
C PHE A 21 0.84 6.50 9.97
N ALA A 22 -0.30 7.00 10.43
CA ALA A 22 -1.03 8.10 9.81
C ALA A 22 -1.50 9.11 10.86
N PRO A 23 -1.57 10.41 10.51
CA PRO A 23 -2.05 11.42 11.43
C PRO A 23 -3.54 11.23 11.72
N GLU A 24 -3.93 11.43 12.98
CA GLU A 24 -5.33 11.46 13.41
C GLU A 24 -6.09 12.64 12.77
N VAL A 25 -7.38 12.44 12.51
CA VAL A 25 -8.28 13.46 11.96
C VAL A 25 -9.66 13.36 12.59
N GLU A 26 -10.36 14.48 12.65
CA GLU A 26 -11.70 14.53 13.26
C GLU A 26 -12.84 14.16 12.29
N SER A 27 -12.61 14.26 10.97
CA SER A 27 -13.63 13.96 9.96
C SER A 27 -13.03 13.59 8.60
N ASN A 28 -13.84 12.91 7.77
CA ASN A 28 -13.47 12.48 6.41
C ASN A 28 -12.20 11.60 6.33
N GLY A 29 -11.85 10.94 7.44
CA GLY A 29 -10.76 9.98 7.51
C GLY A 29 -11.23 8.53 7.34
N HIS A 30 -10.35 7.60 7.70
CA HIS A 30 -10.64 6.18 7.82
C HIS A 30 -10.75 5.81 9.30
N GLN A 31 -11.84 5.13 9.67
CA GLN A 31 -12.05 4.60 11.02
C GLN A 31 -11.13 3.39 11.23
N LEU A 32 -10.33 3.43 12.31
CA LEU A 32 -9.41 2.34 12.63
C LEU A 32 -10.16 1.06 13.04
N LEU A 33 -9.64 -0.10 12.60
CA LEU A 33 -10.24 -1.42 12.84
C LEU A 33 -9.99 -1.95 14.25
N CYS A 34 -8.75 -1.80 14.72
CA CYS A 34 -8.29 -2.40 15.97
C CYS A 34 -7.95 -1.33 17.02
N SER A 35 -8.44 -0.11 16.86
CA SER A 35 -8.37 0.93 17.89
C SER A 35 -9.49 1.93 17.70
N ASP A 36 -9.85 2.64 18.77
CA ASP A 36 -10.77 3.75 18.68
C ASP A 36 -10.06 4.94 18.05
N GLY A 37 -10.57 5.42 16.92
CA GLY A 37 -10.05 6.63 16.29
C GLY A 37 -10.24 6.67 14.80
N MET A 38 -9.92 7.83 14.24
CA MET A 38 -9.98 8.09 12.81
C MET A 38 -8.66 8.72 12.37
N VAL A 39 -8.11 8.22 11.27
CA VAL A 39 -6.84 8.71 10.71
C VAL A 39 -7.03 9.22 9.29
N ASN A 40 -6.08 10.00 8.79
CA ASN A 40 -6.06 10.43 7.40
C ASN A 40 -5.92 9.21 6.48
N GLY A 41 -7.04 8.76 5.90
CA GLY A 41 -7.09 7.56 5.06
C GLY A 41 -6.25 7.67 3.79
N HIS A 42 -6.11 8.87 3.23
CA HIS A 42 -5.24 9.10 2.07
C HIS A 42 -3.77 8.89 2.43
N TYR A 43 -3.31 9.49 3.53
CA TYR A 43 -1.95 9.31 4.02
C TYR A 43 -1.67 7.85 4.36
N LEU A 44 -2.62 7.18 5.04
CA LEU A 44 -2.52 5.77 5.39
C LEU A 44 -2.33 4.90 4.14
N ALA A 45 -3.17 5.06 3.11
CA ALA A 45 -3.08 4.30 1.86
C ALA A 45 -1.76 4.54 1.12
N VAL A 46 -1.25 5.77 1.13
CA VAL A 46 0.08 6.10 0.57
C VAL A 46 1.17 5.33 1.32
N MET A 47 1.15 5.32 2.65
CA MET A 47 2.15 4.62 3.46
C MET A 47 2.06 3.10 3.32
N MET A 48 0.84 2.53 3.26
CA MET A 48 0.62 1.09 3.02
C MET A 48 1.21 0.67 1.67
N THR A 49 0.96 1.46 0.62
CA THR A 49 1.44 1.18 -0.73
C THR A 49 2.96 1.32 -0.82
N ALA A 50 3.53 2.37 -0.21
CA ALA A 50 4.98 2.55 -0.15
C ALA A 50 5.66 1.39 0.61
N ALA A 51 5.07 0.94 1.73
CA ALA A 51 5.57 -0.22 2.46
C ALA A 51 5.54 -1.49 1.62
N ALA A 52 4.44 -1.74 0.91
CA ALA A 52 4.31 -2.92 0.07
C ALA A 52 5.34 -2.95 -1.08
N ILE A 53 5.66 -1.80 -1.66
CA ILE A 53 6.71 -1.66 -2.68
C ILE A 53 8.09 -1.95 -2.07
N LEU A 54 8.43 -1.27 -0.97
CA LEU A 54 9.74 -1.39 -0.32
C LEU A 54 9.96 -2.77 0.30
N ALA A 55 8.90 -3.43 0.77
CA ALA A 55 8.96 -4.79 1.28
C ALA A 55 9.33 -5.80 0.18
N ASN A 56 8.73 -5.66 -1.00
CA ASN A 56 9.11 -6.48 -2.15
C ASN A 56 10.55 -6.22 -2.60
N GLU A 57 11.04 -4.98 -2.48
CA GLU A 57 12.45 -4.66 -2.76
C GLU A 57 13.40 -5.27 -1.73
N GLU A 58 13.09 -5.15 -0.44
CA GLU A 58 13.89 -5.72 0.66
C GLU A 58 13.99 -7.26 0.57
N GLU A 59 12.90 -7.93 0.15
CA GLU A 59 12.90 -9.38 -0.09
C GLU A 59 13.53 -9.77 -1.45
N GLY A 60 14.06 -8.82 -2.21
CA GLY A 60 14.76 -9.06 -3.47
C GLY A 60 13.86 -9.50 -4.63
N ALA A 61 12.55 -9.26 -4.51
CA ALA A 61 11.55 -9.60 -5.53
C ALA A 61 11.26 -8.45 -6.51
N LEU A 62 11.73 -7.26 -6.19
CA LEU A 62 11.47 -6.05 -6.94
C LEU A 62 12.69 -5.13 -6.86
N VAL A 63 12.93 -4.33 -7.89
CA VAL A 63 13.92 -3.26 -7.88
C VAL A 63 13.20 -1.95 -8.14
N VAL A 64 13.44 -0.95 -7.29
CA VAL A 64 12.84 0.39 -7.39
C VAL A 64 13.89 1.35 -7.95
N GLU A 65 13.61 1.97 -9.08
CA GLU A 65 14.57 2.83 -9.77
C GLU A 65 13.96 4.19 -10.13
N LEU A 66 14.70 5.27 -9.84
CA LEU A 66 14.43 6.58 -10.43
C LEU A 66 14.94 6.61 -11.87
N ARG A 67 14.10 7.04 -12.80
CA ARG A 67 14.48 7.26 -14.19
C ARG A 67 13.91 8.55 -14.72
N GLU A 68 14.69 9.24 -15.55
CA GLU A 68 14.18 10.33 -16.35
C GLU A 68 13.34 9.79 -17.50
N GLN A 69 12.09 10.23 -17.58
CA GLN A 69 11.21 9.98 -18.71
C GLN A 69 11.05 11.27 -19.52
N LYS A 70 11.43 11.23 -20.80
CA LYS A 70 11.19 12.35 -21.72
C LYS A 70 9.70 12.48 -22.00
N LYS A 71 9.12 13.66 -21.76
CA LYS A 71 7.66 13.87 -21.91
C LYS A 71 7.17 13.73 -23.35
N LYS A 72 8.00 14.05 -24.36
CA LYS A 72 7.70 13.93 -25.80
C LYS A 72 9.01 13.78 -26.60
N LEU A 73 8.93 13.19 -27.81
CA LEU A 73 10.06 12.97 -28.74
C LEU A 73 10.85 14.24 -29.14
N PHE A 74 10.32 15.44 -28.86
CA PHE A 74 10.95 16.74 -29.19
C PHE A 74 10.99 17.73 -28.01
N SER A 75 10.70 17.28 -26.79
CA SER A 75 10.74 18.11 -25.59
C SER A 75 12.07 17.93 -24.86
N SER A 76 12.75 19.03 -24.53
CA SER A 76 13.89 19.02 -23.60
C SER A 76 13.48 18.79 -22.14
N ALA A 77 12.19 18.95 -21.81
CA ALA A 77 11.69 18.67 -20.48
C ALA A 77 11.58 17.14 -20.26
N SER A 78 12.41 16.61 -19.38
CA SER A 78 12.25 15.30 -18.75
C SER A 78 11.44 15.45 -17.45
N THR A 79 10.80 14.36 -17.05
CA THR A 79 10.24 14.22 -15.71
C THR A 79 10.85 12.99 -15.07
N THR A 80 11.30 13.12 -13.84
CA THR A 80 11.74 11.96 -13.07
C THR A 80 10.52 11.14 -12.66
N ARG A 81 10.61 9.83 -12.80
CA ARG A 81 9.58 8.87 -12.40
C ARG A 81 10.18 7.69 -11.68
N VAL A 82 9.37 7.03 -10.85
CA VAL A 82 9.75 5.80 -10.16
C VAL A 82 9.25 4.61 -10.96
N PHE A 83 10.15 3.71 -11.32
CA PHE A 83 9.84 2.45 -11.97
C PHE A 83 10.06 1.29 -11.01
N ILE A 84 9.16 0.32 -11.06
CA ILE A 84 9.23 -0.89 -10.24
C ILE A 84 9.30 -2.12 -11.14
N ARG A 85 10.46 -2.78 -11.12
CA ARG A 85 10.73 -3.91 -12.01
C ARG A 85 10.78 -5.21 -11.19
N PRO A 86 9.98 -6.23 -11.53
CA PRO A 86 10.07 -7.52 -10.88
C PRO A 86 11.44 -8.15 -11.14
N VAL A 87 12.04 -8.71 -10.09
CA VAL A 87 13.30 -9.46 -10.13
C VAL A 87 13.22 -10.64 -9.18
N GLY A 88 14.16 -11.57 -9.25
CA GLY A 88 14.25 -12.65 -8.28
C GLY A 88 13.02 -13.57 -8.25
N GLN A 89 12.75 -14.15 -7.09
CA GLN A 89 11.60 -15.01 -6.85
C GLN A 89 10.57 -14.25 -5.98
N PRO A 90 9.26 -14.41 -6.24
CA PRO A 90 8.24 -13.85 -5.37
C PRO A 90 8.41 -14.32 -3.92
N PRO A 91 8.33 -13.43 -2.92
CA PRO A 91 8.40 -13.82 -1.52
C PRO A 91 7.14 -14.61 -1.15
N SER A 92 7.23 -15.43 -0.12
CA SER A 92 6.09 -16.20 0.39
C SER A 92 5.16 -15.32 1.24
N TRP A 93 4.59 -14.27 0.64
CA TRP A 93 3.53 -13.49 1.28
C TRP A 93 2.31 -14.40 1.49
N ASN A 94 1.81 -14.46 2.72
CA ASN A 94 0.66 -15.30 3.05
C ASN A 94 -0.64 -14.63 2.60
N GLY A 95 -1.34 -15.25 1.64
CA GLY A 95 -2.68 -14.80 1.23
C GLY A 95 -2.70 -13.72 0.13
N TYR A 96 -3.83 -13.03 0.02
CA TYR A 96 -4.08 -12.00 -0.99
C TYR A 96 -3.68 -10.62 -0.48
N THR A 97 -2.39 -10.31 -0.56
CA THR A 97 -1.78 -9.13 0.08
C THR A 97 -1.49 -8.02 -0.93
N LEU A 98 -1.36 -6.77 -0.46
CA LEU A 98 -1.02 -5.63 -1.33
C LEU A 98 0.38 -5.81 -1.94
N GLU A 99 1.31 -6.39 -1.20
CA GLU A 99 2.65 -6.77 -1.68
C GLU A 99 2.56 -7.68 -2.92
N SER A 100 1.73 -8.74 -2.84
CA SER A 100 1.52 -9.67 -3.94
C SER A 100 0.85 -9.00 -5.14
N ALA A 101 -0.13 -8.12 -4.90
CA ALA A 101 -0.83 -7.40 -5.96
C ALA A 101 0.10 -6.45 -6.73
N ILE A 102 0.96 -5.71 -6.02
CA ILE A 102 1.96 -4.83 -6.62
C ILE A 102 2.94 -5.63 -7.47
N LEU A 103 3.47 -6.74 -6.93
CA LEU A 103 4.41 -7.57 -7.66
C LEU A 103 3.76 -8.18 -8.92
N PHE A 104 2.52 -8.66 -8.80
CA PHE A 104 1.76 -9.18 -9.93
C PHE A 104 1.54 -8.13 -11.02
N SER A 105 1.01 -6.94 -10.66
CA SER A 105 0.74 -5.86 -11.62
C SER A 105 2.02 -5.35 -12.28
N ALA A 106 3.11 -5.15 -11.51
CA ALA A 106 4.41 -4.80 -12.06
C ALA A 106 4.93 -5.89 -13.02
N GLY A 107 4.73 -7.17 -12.67
CA GLY A 107 4.97 -8.33 -13.52
C GLY A 107 4.26 -8.26 -14.88
N GLN A 108 2.95 -7.98 -14.86
CA GLN A 108 2.15 -7.87 -16.08
C GLN A 108 2.65 -6.73 -16.98
N PHE A 109 2.82 -5.52 -16.42
CA PHE A 109 3.32 -4.38 -17.20
C PHE A 109 4.72 -4.62 -17.74
N PHE A 110 5.61 -5.23 -16.96
CA PHE A 110 6.97 -5.54 -17.42
C PHE A 110 6.97 -6.57 -18.56
N ALA A 111 6.18 -7.64 -18.46
CA ALA A 111 6.12 -8.70 -19.46
C ALA A 111 5.62 -8.20 -20.82
N VAL A 112 4.68 -7.26 -20.83
CA VAL A 112 4.13 -6.66 -22.07
C VAL A 112 4.90 -5.43 -22.54
N GLN A 113 6.05 -5.11 -21.93
CA GLN A 113 6.83 -3.89 -22.19
C GLN A 113 6.01 -2.60 -22.05
N GLY A 114 5.04 -2.61 -21.13
CA GLY A 114 4.20 -1.47 -20.79
C GLY A 114 4.84 -0.50 -19.80
N ASP A 115 4.05 0.45 -19.28
CA ASP A 115 4.49 1.40 -18.26
C ASP A 115 4.40 0.78 -16.85
N TYR A 116 5.52 0.22 -16.38
CA TYR A 116 5.68 -0.32 -15.02
C TYR A 116 6.15 0.75 -14.00
N SER A 117 5.82 2.02 -14.24
CA SER A 117 5.98 3.05 -13.20
C SER A 117 5.07 2.80 -12.01
N VAL A 118 5.48 3.28 -10.83
CA VAL A 118 4.70 3.17 -9.59
C VAL A 118 3.30 3.74 -9.81
N ARG A 119 3.21 4.95 -10.39
CA ARG A 119 1.92 5.57 -10.67
C ARG A 119 1.01 4.67 -11.53
N SER A 120 1.52 4.06 -12.59
CA SER A 120 0.72 3.23 -13.50
C SER A 120 0.32 1.90 -12.86
N VAL A 121 1.21 1.27 -12.09
CA VAL A 121 0.89 0.08 -11.29
C VAL A 121 -0.18 0.38 -10.25
N VAL A 122 -0.03 1.43 -9.45
CA VAL A 122 -1.02 1.82 -8.43
C VAL A 122 -2.35 2.19 -9.07
N TYR A 123 -2.34 2.97 -10.15
CA TYR A 123 -3.55 3.33 -10.89
C TYR A 123 -4.33 2.11 -11.41
N SER A 124 -3.62 1.04 -11.80
CA SER A 124 -4.24 -0.21 -12.23
C SER A 124 -4.93 -0.96 -11.08
N ILE A 125 -4.33 -0.96 -9.88
CA ILE A 125 -4.88 -1.59 -8.67
C ILE A 125 -6.16 -0.90 -8.22
N LEU A 126 -6.26 0.42 -8.42
CA LEU A 126 -7.46 1.20 -8.07
C LEU A 126 -8.68 0.87 -8.95
N MET A 127 -8.46 0.34 -10.16
CA MET A 127 -9.45 -0.13 -11.15
C MET A 127 -10.44 0.92 -11.70
N GLU A 128 -11.13 1.65 -10.84
CA GLU A 128 -12.22 2.57 -11.18
C GLU A 128 -12.12 3.89 -10.42
N ASP A 129 -12.84 4.90 -10.90
CA ASP A 129 -12.85 6.22 -10.31
C ASP A 129 -13.79 6.25 -9.09
N ARG A 130 -13.39 6.96 -8.03
CA ARG A 130 -14.07 6.99 -6.73
C ARG A 130 -14.06 8.38 -6.13
N LYS A 131 -15.01 8.69 -5.24
CA LYS A 131 -14.97 9.93 -4.43
C LYS A 131 -13.71 9.98 -3.56
N TYR A 132 -13.33 8.84 -2.98
CA TYR A 132 -12.16 8.67 -2.13
C TYR A 132 -11.34 7.45 -2.60
N PRO A 133 -10.47 7.59 -3.61
CA PRO A 133 -9.75 6.45 -4.21
C PRO A 133 -8.89 5.67 -3.23
N TRP A 134 -8.36 6.33 -2.19
CA TRP A 134 -7.58 5.69 -1.13
C TRP A 134 -8.36 4.60 -0.40
N GLN A 135 -9.70 4.66 -0.36
CA GLN A 135 -10.53 3.63 0.26
C GLN A 135 -10.31 2.28 -0.43
N LYS A 136 -10.08 2.25 -1.75
CA LYS A 136 -9.87 0.99 -2.48
C LYS A 136 -8.62 0.25 -2.02
N ILE A 137 -7.54 0.97 -1.69
CA ILE A 137 -6.31 0.34 -1.17
C ILE A 137 -6.54 -0.25 0.22
N ILE A 138 -7.26 0.48 1.08
CA ILE A 138 -7.59 0.00 2.42
C ILE A 138 -8.52 -1.21 2.34
N GLU A 139 -9.64 -1.10 1.62
CA GLU A 139 -10.59 -2.20 1.36
C GLU A 139 -9.87 -3.44 0.82
N PHE A 140 -8.91 -3.26 -0.10
CA PHE A 140 -8.13 -4.36 -0.65
C PHE A 140 -7.40 -5.14 0.45
N VAL A 141 -6.73 -4.45 1.37
CA VAL A 141 -5.99 -5.07 2.47
C VAL A 141 -6.95 -5.66 3.51
N GLU A 142 -8.05 -4.99 3.81
CA GLU A 142 -9.10 -5.52 4.69
C GLU A 142 -9.68 -6.84 4.17
N TRP A 143 -10.00 -6.91 2.88
CA TRP A 143 -10.45 -8.15 2.24
C TRP A 143 -9.36 -9.22 2.24
N GLY A 144 -8.09 -8.86 2.03
CA GLY A 144 -6.96 -9.78 2.15
C GLY A 144 -6.89 -10.43 3.54
N LEU A 145 -7.00 -9.62 4.59
CA LEU A 145 -7.07 -10.09 5.98
C LEU A 145 -8.32 -10.93 6.24
N ALA A 146 -9.48 -10.53 5.74
CA ALA A 146 -10.72 -11.28 5.91
C ALA A 146 -10.67 -12.65 5.22
N THR A 147 -10.14 -12.72 3.99
CA THR A 147 -9.97 -13.99 3.25
C THR A 147 -8.99 -14.94 3.94
N SER A 148 -8.06 -14.38 4.74
CA SER A 148 -7.12 -15.12 5.57
C SER A 148 -7.66 -15.42 6.98
N ASN A 149 -8.95 -15.15 7.25
CA ASN A 149 -9.64 -15.31 8.53
C ASN A 149 -9.09 -14.44 9.68
N TRP A 150 -8.38 -13.36 9.37
CA TRP A 150 -7.92 -12.38 10.37
C TRP A 150 -8.99 -11.34 10.71
N LEU A 151 -9.86 -11.00 9.75
CA LEU A 151 -11.01 -10.12 9.97
C LEU A 151 -12.31 -10.86 9.69
N MET A 152 -13.38 -10.48 10.38
CA MET A 152 -14.71 -11.01 10.11
C MET A 152 -15.52 -9.97 9.32
N PRO A 153 -15.96 -10.26 8.08
CA PRO A 153 -16.83 -9.36 7.36
C PRO A 153 -18.18 -9.24 8.06
N VAL A 154 -18.74 -8.03 8.09
CA VAL A 154 -20.10 -7.78 8.56
C VAL A 154 -21.04 -7.95 7.37
N GLU A 155 -21.97 -8.89 7.47
CA GLU A 155 -22.92 -9.20 6.40
C GLU A 155 -24.34 -8.63 6.66
N GLY A 156 -25.13 -8.54 5.59
CA GLY A 156 -26.55 -8.18 5.66
C GLY A 156 -26.81 -6.69 5.95
N ASP A 157 -28.01 -6.39 6.44
CA ASP A 157 -28.42 -5.00 6.73
C ASP A 157 -27.55 -4.32 7.79
N ALA A 158 -26.88 -5.10 8.65
CA ALA A 158 -25.93 -4.59 9.63
C ALA A 158 -24.73 -3.90 8.97
N ALA A 159 -24.28 -4.35 7.79
CA ALA A 159 -23.17 -3.73 7.07
C ALA A 159 -23.43 -2.25 6.74
N LYS A 160 -24.69 -1.86 6.56
CA LYS A 160 -25.09 -0.46 6.28
C LYS A 160 -24.87 0.48 7.47
N ALA A 161 -24.73 -0.07 8.68
CA ALA A 161 -24.51 0.71 9.90
C ALA A 161 -23.02 0.98 10.17
N PHE A 162 -22.10 0.31 9.48
CA PHE A 162 -20.66 0.47 9.68
C PHE A 162 -20.02 1.21 8.52
N GLN A 163 -19.13 2.15 8.82
CA GLN A 163 -18.27 2.76 7.79
C GLN A 163 -17.20 1.78 7.29
N THR A 164 -16.81 0.83 8.15
CA THR A 164 -15.86 -0.25 7.83
C THR A 164 -16.56 -1.59 8.07
N PRO A 165 -16.87 -2.39 7.05
CA PRO A 165 -17.71 -3.58 7.17
C PRO A 165 -16.92 -4.79 7.69
N PHE A 166 -16.00 -4.59 8.63
CA PHE A 166 -15.15 -5.64 9.18
C PHE A 166 -15.02 -5.50 10.69
N ILE A 167 -14.96 -6.63 11.38
CA ILE A 167 -14.68 -6.72 12.81
C ILE A 167 -13.26 -7.27 12.97
N CYS A 168 -12.42 -6.56 13.73
CA CYS A 168 -11.11 -7.03 14.19
C CYS A 168 -11.31 -7.83 15.50
N PRO A 169 -11.14 -9.16 15.51
CA PRO A 169 -11.25 -9.93 16.75
C PRO A 169 -10.14 -9.56 17.75
N ASP A 170 -10.45 -9.57 19.05
CA ASP A 170 -9.50 -9.17 20.11
C ASP A 170 -8.14 -9.88 20.02
N LYS A 171 -8.13 -11.19 19.72
CA LYS A 171 -6.89 -11.97 19.56
C LYS A 171 -6.02 -11.48 18.39
N VAL A 172 -6.65 -10.98 17.33
CA VAL A 172 -5.97 -10.45 16.15
C VAL A 172 -5.39 -9.08 16.47
N GLN A 173 -6.14 -8.24 17.18
CA GLN A 173 -5.64 -6.97 17.72
C GLN A 173 -4.44 -7.20 18.64
N GLU A 174 -4.54 -8.10 19.62
CA GLU A 174 -3.43 -8.45 20.53
C GLU A 174 -2.18 -8.90 19.76
N LEU A 175 -2.36 -9.78 18.77
CA LEU A 175 -1.26 -10.26 17.92
C LEU A 175 -0.65 -9.14 17.08
N ALA A 176 -1.47 -8.25 16.51
CA ALA A 176 -1.01 -7.13 15.70
C ALA A 176 -0.19 -6.13 16.51
N PHE A 177 -0.60 -5.88 17.76
CA PHE A 177 0.09 -4.95 18.67
C PHE A 177 1.34 -5.56 19.30
N ALA A 178 1.39 -6.89 19.45
CA ALA A 178 2.58 -7.60 19.91
C ALA A 178 3.68 -7.69 18.83
N GLN A 179 3.34 -7.54 17.55
CA GLN A 179 4.31 -7.64 16.47
C GLN A 179 5.26 -6.44 16.41
N PRO A 180 6.56 -6.66 16.13
CA PRO A 180 7.52 -5.59 16.08
C PRO A 180 7.26 -4.70 14.85
N LEU A 181 6.98 -3.42 15.09
CA LEU A 181 6.85 -2.42 14.02
C LEU A 181 8.21 -1.91 13.50
N GLY A 182 9.31 -2.28 14.16
CA GLY A 182 10.67 -1.87 13.83
C GLY A 182 11.07 -2.14 12.36
N PRO A 183 10.91 -3.39 11.85
CA PRO A 183 11.21 -3.71 10.46
C PRO A 183 10.45 -2.86 9.44
N VAL A 184 9.15 -2.62 9.66
CA VAL A 184 8.33 -1.78 8.77
C VAL A 184 8.80 -0.33 8.79
N LYS A 185 9.08 0.23 9.98
CA LYS A 185 9.63 1.59 10.12
C LYS A 185 11.02 1.72 9.51
N GLN A 186 11.80 0.63 9.51
CA GLN A 186 13.13 0.59 8.92
C GLN A 186 13.07 0.70 7.40
N LEU A 187 12.08 0.10 6.71
CA LEU A 187 11.88 0.27 5.26
C LEU A 187 11.86 1.77 4.88
N PHE A 188 11.02 2.55 5.57
CA PHE A 188 10.88 3.98 5.33
C PHE A 188 12.15 4.76 5.69
N THR A 189 12.74 4.44 6.85
CA THR A 189 13.92 5.16 7.35
C THR A 189 15.12 4.92 6.44
N THR A 190 15.33 3.69 5.97
CA THR A 190 16.38 3.32 5.04
C THR A 190 16.21 4.02 3.71
N CYS A 191 15.03 3.94 3.08
CA CYS A 191 14.76 4.63 1.82
C CYS A 191 14.97 6.15 1.94
N LYS A 192 14.38 6.78 2.97
CA LYS A 192 14.52 8.21 3.24
C LYS A 192 15.97 8.65 3.48
N LYS A 193 16.82 7.79 4.06
CA LYS A 193 18.22 8.12 4.39
C LYS A 193 19.18 7.87 3.23
N ILE A 194 19.02 6.75 2.52
CA ILE A 194 19.95 6.34 1.46
C ILE A 194 19.60 7.03 0.14
N THR A 195 18.32 7.12 -0.20
CA THR A 195 17.83 7.71 -1.46
C THR A 195 16.66 8.67 -1.20
N PRO A 196 16.91 9.86 -0.59
CA PRO A 196 15.85 10.81 -0.23
C PRO A 196 14.97 11.25 -1.41
N GLU A 197 15.58 11.41 -2.59
CA GLU A 197 14.88 11.77 -3.83
C GLU A 197 13.93 10.65 -4.29
N LEU A 198 14.37 9.39 -4.17
CA LEU A 198 13.53 8.22 -4.48
C LEU A 198 12.33 8.19 -3.56
N TRP A 199 12.55 8.40 -2.25
CA TRP A 199 11.48 8.44 -1.27
C TRP A 199 10.43 9.51 -1.59
N GLN A 200 10.87 10.75 -1.86
CA GLN A 200 9.96 11.84 -2.21
C GLN A 200 9.16 11.54 -3.48
N GLN A 201 9.84 11.07 -4.53
CA GLN A 201 9.20 10.80 -5.81
C GLN A 201 8.27 9.57 -5.73
N LEU A 202 8.61 8.56 -4.92
CA LEU A 202 7.78 7.38 -4.67
C LEU A 202 6.43 7.80 -4.08
N LEU A 203 6.46 8.58 -2.99
CA LEU A 203 5.23 9.06 -2.35
C LEU A 203 4.41 9.94 -3.31
N ALA A 204 5.08 10.81 -4.07
CA ALA A 204 4.43 11.67 -5.05
C ALA A 204 3.73 10.87 -6.17
N GLU A 205 4.34 9.79 -6.66
CA GLU A 205 3.71 8.95 -7.68
C GLU A 205 2.49 8.19 -7.17
N ILE A 206 2.55 7.67 -5.95
CA ILE A 206 1.40 7.01 -5.30
C ILE A 206 0.27 8.02 -5.11
N ASP A 207 0.57 9.21 -4.59
CA ASP A 207 -0.39 10.30 -4.39
C ASP A 207 -1.06 10.73 -5.71
N LEU A 208 -0.28 10.87 -6.79
CA LEU A 208 -0.82 11.21 -8.11
C LEU A 208 -1.75 10.12 -8.66
N ALA A 209 -1.40 8.85 -8.51
CA ALA A 209 -2.25 7.74 -8.94
C ALA A 209 -3.61 7.75 -8.22
N LEU A 210 -3.61 8.03 -6.91
CA LEU A 210 -4.82 8.19 -6.11
C LEU A 210 -5.66 9.38 -6.60
N LYS A 211 -5.04 10.55 -6.82
CA LYS A 211 -5.73 11.76 -7.31
C LYS A 211 -6.34 11.58 -8.68
N GLU A 212 -5.72 10.80 -9.55
CA GLU A 212 -6.21 10.55 -10.91
C GLU A 212 -7.48 9.72 -10.96
N ARG A 213 -7.70 8.87 -9.95
CA ARG A 213 -8.93 8.10 -9.77
C ARG A 213 -10.00 8.87 -9.01
N GLN A 214 -9.74 10.11 -8.60
CA GLN A 214 -10.74 10.87 -7.88
C GLN A 214 -11.79 11.38 -8.86
N ASN A 215 -13.06 11.05 -8.60
CA ASN A 215 -14.20 11.54 -9.39
C ASN A 215 -14.08 13.07 -9.53
N LYS A 216 -14.18 13.55 -10.77
CA LYS A 216 -14.26 14.99 -11.08
C LYS A 216 -15.68 15.51 -10.93
#